data_AF-A0A7Z2M7H7-F1
#
_entry.id   AF-A0A7Z2M7H7-F1
#
_cell.length_a   1.000
_cell.length_b   1.000
_cell.length_c   1.000
_cell.angle_alpha   90.00
_cell.angle_beta   90.00
_cell.angle_gamma   90.00
#
_symmetry.space_group_name_H-M   'P 1'
#
loop_
_entity.id
_entity.type
_entity.pdbx_description
1 polymer ?
#
loop_
_entity_poly.entity_id
_entity_poly.type
_entity_poly.pdbx_seq_one_letter_code
_entity_poly.pdbx_strand_id
1 'polypeptide(L)'
;MKITAISPLNSATPQSIVDLISTLRSDLVVLPGFAENIPAAAAIQKVLHPGTKVFLESGKKQSVTPWLVSPTEIIGMPKQIFAQAPNAENLRQLESSFQGRTFKIRHREVSFILCGEINAFNTDGLAKAEIQLPFDVLVNPAHSLMGRWHILGAKLRALSVGRTVVHVANNAKGSRSPTTDVRIYHDGAPVGVKERNDSAAWCTFQLSA
;
A
#
# COMPACT_ATOMS: atom_id res chain seq x y z
N MET A 1 8.50 -13.14 -5.92
CA MET A 1 8.22 -11.70 -6.11
C MET A 1 8.78 -10.94 -4.92
N LYS A 2 9.60 -9.90 -5.12
CA LYS A 2 10.11 -9.07 -4.03
C LYS A 2 9.25 -7.83 -3.83
N ILE A 3 8.74 -7.64 -2.61
CA ILE A 3 7.89 -6.51 -2.23
C ILE A 3 8.66 -5.66 -1.21
N THR A 4 8.68 -4.34 -1.41
CA THR A 4 9.16 -3.38 -0.41
C THR A 4 8.09 -2.34 -0.11
N ALA A 5 7.60 -2.32 1.12
CA ALA A 5 6.70 -1.28 1.59
C ALA A 5 7.51 -0.19 2.29
N ILE A 6 7.27 1.07 1.96
CA ILE A 6 8.02 2.22 2.47
C ILE A 6 7.04 3.17 3.14
N SER A 7 7.28 3.57 4.38
CA SER A 7 6.56 4.67 5.02
C SER A 7 7.52 5.85 5.21
N PRO A 8 7.36 6.93 4.41
CA PRO A 8 8.11 8.15 4.57
C PRO A 8 7.85 8.83 5.92
N LEU A 9 8.90 9.41 6.49
CA LEU A 9 8.81 10.31 7.64
C LEU A 9 8.43 11.72 7.15
N ASN A 10 7.86 12.53 8.05
CA ASN A 10 7.54 13.94 7.73
C ASN A 10 8.78 14.77 7.35
N SER A 11 9.97 14.35 7.80
CA SER A 11 11.26 14.96 7.46
C SER A 11 11.75 14.60 6.05
N ALA A 12 11.15 13.59 5.40
CA ALA A 12 11.57 13.17 4.06
C ALA A 12 11.30 14.28 3.05
N THR A 13 12.28 14.54 2.19
CA THR A 13 12.06 15.34 0.98
C THR A 13 11.61 14.40 -0.15
N PRO A 14 10.87 14.91 -1.15
CA PRO A 14 10.57 14.14 -2.36
C PRO A 14 11.81 13.51 -3.00
N GLN A 15 12.94 14.25 -3.02
CA GLN A 15 14.20 13.75 -3.56
C GLN A 15 14.77 12.59 -2.74
N SER A 16 14.76 12.67 -1.40
CA SER A 16 15.24 11.57 -0.55
C SER A 16 14.47 10.26 -0.75
N ILE A 17 13.17 10.35 -1.09
CA ILE A 17 12.34 9.18 -1.41
C ILE A 17 12.69 8.63 -2.80
N VAL A 18 12.90 9.51 -3.79
CA VAL A 18 13.38 9.13 -5.14
C VAL A 18 14.72 8.41 -5.04
N ASP A 19 15.66 8.96 -4.26
CA ASP A 19 17.00 8.39 -4.06
C ASP A 19 16.91 7.00 -3.42
N LEU A 20 16.10 6.85 -2.36
CA LEU A 20 15.85 5.54 -1.75
C LEU A 20 15.31 4.54 -2.79
N ILE A 21 14.25 4.90 -3.52
CA ILE A 21 13.63 4.03 -4.53
C ILE A 21 14.62 3.64 -5.64
N SER A 22 15.52 4.54 -6.03
CA SER A 22 16.54 4.29 -7.05
C SER A 22 17.53 3.18 -6.66
N THR A 23 17.71 2.93 -5.36
CA THR A 23 18.60 1.86 -4.87
C THR A 23 17.89 0.52 -4.76
N LEU A 24 16.56 0.50 -4.66
CA LEU A 24 15.79 -0.72 -4.40
C LEU A 24 15.69 -1.60 -5.65
N ARG A 25 16.03 -2.89 -5.46
CA ARG A 25 15.72 -3.96 -6.42
C ARG A 25 14.54 -4.75 -5.89
N SER A 26 13.31 -4.31 -6.22
CA SER A 26 12.05 -4.96 -5.85
C SER A 26 11.13 -5.05 -7.06
N ASP A 27 10.28 -6.08 -7.13
CA ASP A 27 9.26 -6.17 -8.19
C ASP A 27 8.10 -5.19 -7.93
N LEU A 28 7.76 -4.98 -6.64
CA LEU A 28 6.77 -4.01 -6.20
C LEU A 28 7.33 -3.16 -5.05
N VAL A 29 7.22 -1.85 -5.19
CA VAL A 29 7.40 -0.89 -4.10
C VAL A 29 6.06 -0.25 -3.77
N VAL A 30 5.72 -0.14 -2.49
CA VAL A 30 4.48 0.50 -2.03
C VAL A 30 4.82 1.72 -1.20
N LEU A 31 4.42 2.89 -1.69
CA LEU A 31 4.61 4.18 -1.04
C LEU A 31 3.22 4.76 -0.69
N PRO A 32 2.76 4.74 0.58
CA PRO A 32 1.53 5.40 0.95
C PRO A 32 1.74 6.91 0.85
N GLY A 33 0.70 7.63 0.45
CA GLY A 33 0.86 9.05 0.31
C GLY A 33 0.92 9.81 1.63
N PHE A 34 1.62 10.96 1.64
CA PHE A 34 1.25 12.13 2.42
C PHE A 34 1.55 13.37 1.57
N ALA A 35 0.53 14.19 1.24
CA ALA A 35 0.58 15.12 0.12
C ALA A 35 1.77 16.11 0.10
N GLU A 36 2.44 16.31 1.24
CA GLU A 36 3.53 17.30 1.40
C GLU A 36 4.91 16.77 0.99
N ASN A 37 5.18 15.46 1.07
CA ASN A 37 6.52 14.90 0.83
C ASN A 37 6.60 13.87 -0.30
N ILE A 38 5.51 13.56 -1.00
CA ILE A 38 5.54 12.55 -2.06
C ILE A 38 6.12 13.14 -3.36
N PRO A 39 7.05 12.44 -4.02
CA PRO A 39 7.52 12.80 -5.36
C PRO A 39 6.44 12.67 -6.43
N ALA A 40 6.59 13.43 -7.52
CA ALA A 40 5.76 13.27 -8.70
C ALA A 40 5.97 11.88 -9.33
N ALA A 41 4.92 11.28 -9.89
CA ALA A 41 4.99 9.98 -10.58
C ALA A 41 6.07 9.95 -11.68
N ALA A 42 6.25 11.04 -12.42
CA ALA A 42 7.28 11.16 -13.45
C ALA A 42 8.71 11.18 -12.87
N ALA A 43 8.91 11.67 -11.64
CA ALA A 43 10.22 11.64 -10.99
C ALA A 43 10.57 10.20 -10.56
N ILE A 44 9.58 9.47 -10.03
CA ILE A 44 9.73 8.04 -9.72
C ILE A 44 10.07 7.24 -10.98
N GLN A 45 9.31 7.42 -12.06
CA GLN A 45 9.49 6.65 -13.31
C GLN A 45 10.94 6.70 -13.82
N LYS A 46 11.59 7.86 -13.75
CA LYS A 46 12.97 8.07 -14.25
C LYS A 46 14.04 7.26 -13.54
N VAL A 47 13.78 6.80 -12.30
CA VAL A 47 14.77 6.09 -11.47
C VAL A 47 14.45 4.60 -11.31
N LEU A 48 13.38 4.10 -11.91
CA LEU A 48 12.96 2.71 -11.74
C LEU A 48 13.83 1.74 -12.53
N HIS A 49 14.21 0.65 -11.87
CA HIS A 49 14.84 -0.50 -12.51
C HIS A 49 13.84 -1.24 -13.42
N PRO A 50 14.33 -1.88 -14.51
CA PRO A 50 13.49 -2.74 -15.33
C PRO A 50 12.74 -3.79 -14.51
N GLY A 51 11.43 -3.89 -14.72
CA GLY A 51 10.55 -4.83 -14.02
C GLY A 51 10.03 -4.36 -12.67
N THR A 52 10.51 -3.24 -12.13
CA THR A 52 9.96 -2.64 -10.91
C THR A 52 8.64 -1.92 -11.20
N LYS A 53 7.64 -2.13 -10.34
CA LYS A 53 6.45 -1.28 -10.26
C LYS A 53 6.38 -0.58 -8.91
N VAL A 54 5.91 0.66 -8.89
CA VAL A 54 5.75 1.47 -7.69
C VAL A 54 4.32 1.94 -7.59
N PHE A 55 3.64 1.57 -6.51
CA PHE A 55 2.44 2.27 -6.09
C PHE A 55 2.84 3.56 -5.39
N LEU A 56 2.26 4.68 -5.81
CA LEU A 56 2.28 5.93 -5.04
C LEU A 56 0.97 6.67 -5.18
N GLU A 57 0.65 7.49 -4.19
CA GLU A 57 -0.45 8.46 -4.28
C GLU A 57 0.16 9.84 -4.48
N SER A 58 -0.22 10.63 -5.49
CA SER A 58 0.31 12.01 -5.63
C SER A 58 -0.78 12.99 -5.99
N GLY A 59 -0.65 14.23 -5.52
CA GLY A 59 -1.62 15.30 -5.76
C GLY A 59 -1.82 16.16 -4.51
N LYS A 60 -2.75 17.12 -4.58
CA LYS A 60 -3.16 17.90 -3.40
C LYS A 60 -4.13 17.07 -2.57
N LYS A 61 -4.27 17.38 -1.28
CA LYS A 61 -5.10 16.61 -0.31
C LYS A 61 -6.51 16.24 -0.81
N GLN A 62 -7.16 17.10 -1.61
CA GLN A 62 -8.50 16.88 -2.17
C GLN A 62 -8.50 16.25 -3.58
N SER A 63 -7.33 16.17 -4.21
CA SER A 63 -7.13 15.69 -5.59
C SER A 63 -6.00 14.65 -5.68
N VAL A 64 -5.80 13.86 -4.62
CA VAL A 64 -4.84 12.76 -4.62
C VAL A 64 -5.26 11.74 -5.67
N THR A 65 -4.32 11.38 -6.53
CA THR A 65 -4.49 10.31 -7.51
C THR A 65 -3.57 9.16 -7.14
N PRO A 66 -4.09 7.94 -6.98
CA PRO A 66 -3.27 6.75 -6.84
C PRO A 66 -2.73 6.35 -8.21
N TRP A 67 -1.43 6.03 -8.28
CA TRP A 67 -0.70 5.65 -9.48
C TRP A 67 0.00 4.32 -9.31
N LEU A 68 0.03 3.54 -10.39
CA LEU A 68 0.98 2.45 -10.56
C LEU A 68 2.00 2.87 -11.62
N VAL A 69 3.22 3.10 -11.17
CA VAL A 69 4.33 3.59 -12.01
C VAL A 69 5.27 2.45 -12.34
N SER A 70 5.72 2.41 -13.59
CA SER A 70 6.75 1.49 -14.09
C SER A 70 7.69 2.27 -15.02
N PRO A 71 8.86 1.70 -15.39
CA PRO A 71 9.80 2.38 -16.30
C PRO A 71 9.17 2.84 -17.62
N THR A 72 8.14 2.14 -18.11
CA THR A 72 7.51 2.39 -19.41
C THR A 72 6.14 3.06 -19.34
N GLU A 73 5.49 3.05 -18.18
CA GLU A 73 4.08 3.46 -18.06
C GLU A 73 3.76 4.04 -16.67
N ILE A 74 2.87 5.04 -16.66
CA ILE A 74 2.24 5.58 -15.46
C ILE A 74 0.73 5.38 -15.58
N ILE A 75 0.17 4.50 -14.76
CA ILE A 75 -1.26 4.14 -14.78
C ILE A 75 -1.97 4.83 -13.64
N GLY A 76 -3.01 5.63 -13.94
CA GLY A 76 -3.91 6.17 -12.92
C GLY A 76 -4.91 5.12 -12.46
N MET A 77 -5.10 4.99 -11.14
CA MET A 77 -6.05 4.03 -10.55
C MET A 77 -7.32 4.72 -10.03
N PRO A 78 -8.45 3.99 -9.91
CA PRO A 78 -9.64 4.49 -9.23
C PRO A 78 -9.32 4.96 -7.80
N LYS A 79 -9.81 6.16 -7.44
CA LYS A 79 -9.65 6.77 -6.11
C LYS A 79 -10.42 6.02 -5.04
N GLN A 80 -10.04 6.23 -3.78
CA GLN A 80 -10.72 5.68 -2.60
C GLN A 80 -12.24 5.93 -2.64
N ILE A 81 -13.03 4.90 -2.34
CA ILE A 81 -14.50 4.95 -2.33
C ILE A 81 -15.03 5.46 -0.97
N PHE A 82 -14.46 4.97 0.14
CA PHE A 82 -14.90 5.33 1.48
C PHE A 82 -13.76 5.27 2.50
N ALA A 83 -13.88 6.04 3.57
CA ALA A 83 -12.89 6.09 4.65
C ALA A 83 -13.28 5.25 5.89
N GLN A 84 -14.57 5.18 6.21
CA GLN A 84 -15.07 4.51 7.40
C GLN A 84 -16.48 3.96 7.15
N ALA A 85 -16.86 2.93 7.91
CA ALA A 85 -18.23 2.39 7.97
C ALA A 85 -18.93 2.26 6.59
N PRO A 86 -18.42 1.44 5.66
CA PRO A 86 -19.04 1.30 4.34
C PRO A 86 -20.47 0.74 4.45
N ASN A 87 -21.37 1.29 3.62
CA ASN A 87 -22.68 0.69 3.38
C ASN A 87 -22.63 -0.30 2.19
N ALA A 88 -23.75 -0.97 1.90
CA ALA A 88 -23.81 -1.95 0.81
C ALA A 88 -23.49 -1.37 -0.58
N GLU A 89 -23.83 -0.12 -0.85
CA GLU A 89 -23.50 0.55 -2.11
C GLU A 89 -21.99 0.79 -2.23
N ASN A 90 -21.35 1.26 -1.17
CA ASN A 90 -19.91 1.44 -1.12
C ASN A 90 -19.16 0.12 -1.36
N LEU A 91 -19.66 -0.99 -0.84
CA LEU A 91 -19.07 -2.31 -1.06
C LEU A 91 -19.18 -2.75 -2.52
N ARG A 92 -20.33 -2.53 -3.19
CA ARG A 92 -20.48 -2.79 -4.63
C ARG A 92 -19.59 -1.90 -5.49
N GLN A 93 -19.46 -0.62 -5.12
CA GLN A 93 -18.56 0.31 -5.80
C GLN A 93 -17.10 -0.13 -5.64
N LEU A 94 -16.69 -0.55 -4.43
CA LEU A 94 -15.36 -1.11 -4.20
C LEU A 94 -15.12 -2.33 -5.06
N GLU A 95 -16.08 -3.26 -5.14
CA GLU A 95 -15.99 -4.45 -5.98
C GLU A 95 -15.75 -4.08 -7.46
N SER A 96 -16.56 -3.18 -8.00
CA SER A 96 -16.42 -2.70 -9.38
C SER A 96 -15.07 -2.02 -9.66
N SER A 97 -14.40 -1.49 -8.63
CA SER A 97 -13.09 -0.84 -8.76
C SER A 97 -11.92 -1.83 -8.90
N PHE A 98 -12.09 -3.11 -8.54
CA PHE A 98 -10.99 -4.08 -8.54
C PHE A 98 -10.38 -4.30 -9.91
N GLN A 99 -11.17 -4.22 -10.99
CA GLN A 99 -10.63 -4.35 -12.35
C GLN A 99 -9.60 -3.25 -12.66
N GLY A 100 -9.79 -2.03 -12.12
CA GLY A 100 -8.86 -0.92 -12.28
C GLY A 100 -7.77 -0.84 -11.19
N ARG A 101 -7.79 -1.76 -10.23
CA ARG A 101 -6.89 -1.79 -9.06
C ARG A 101 -6.19 -3.13 -8.86
N THR A 102 -6.32 -4.05 -9.80
CA THR A 102 -5.69 -5.36 -9.75
C THR A 102 -4.75 -5.49 -10.92
N PHE A 103 -3.49 -5.77 -10.63
CA PHE A 103 -2.44 -5.81 -11.63
C PHE A 103 -1.64 -7.10 -11.48
N LYS A 104 -1.29 -7.69 -12.62
CA LYS A 104 -0.35 -8.80 -12.64
C LYS A 104 1.07 -8.25 -12.48
N ILE A 105 1.73 -8.62 -11.38
CA ILE A 105 3.13 -8.29 -11.13
C ILE A 105 3.89 -9.60 -11.03
N ARG A 106 4.75 -9.87 -12.03
CA ARG A 106 5.30 -11.21 -12.28
C ARG A 106 4.17 -12.22 -12.51
N HIS A 107 4.06 -13.25 -11.67
CA HIS A 107 3.05 -14.30 -11.75
C HIS A 107 1.95 -14.15 -10.67
N ARG A 108 1.87 -12.99 -9.99
CA ARG A 108 0.96 -12.75 -8.88
C ARG A 108 -0.07 -11.67 -9.22
N GLU A 109 -1.32 -11.88 -8.78
CA GLU A 109 -2.38 -10.87 -8.80
C GLU A 109 -2.26 -9.96 -7.57
N VAL A 110 -2.00 -8.67 -7.81
CA VAL A 110 -1.81 -7.66 -6.78
C VAL A 110 -2.98 -6.68 -6.80
N SER A 111 -3.80 -6.67 -5.75
CA SER A 111 -4.95 -5.77 -5.61
C SER A 111 -4.67 -4.68 -4.59
N PHE A 112 -5.16 -3.46 -4.87
CA PHE A 112 -5.00 -2.30 -3.99
C PHE A 112 -6.34 -1.92 -3.32
N ILE A 113 -6.31 -1.78 -1.99
CA ILE A 113 -7.40 -1.24 -1.17
C ILE A 113 -6.91 -0.01 -0.41
N LEU A 114 -7.43 1.16 -0.74
CA LEU A 114 -6.88 2.44 -0.33
C LEU A 114 -7.39 2.85 1.05
N CYS A 115 -6.45 3.16 1.95
CA CYS A 115 -6.72 3.76 3.26
C CYS A 115 -7.81 3.00 4.02
N GLY A 116 -8.97 3.62 4.20
CA GLY A 116 -10.10 3.11 4.98
C GLY A 116 -10.87 1.96 4.33
N GLU A 117 -10.59 1.60 3.08
CA GLU A 117 -11.26 0.51 2.39
C GLU A 117 -10.98 -0.86 3.01
N ILE A 118 -9.92 -0.98 3.82
CA ILE A 118 -9.69 -2.13 4.71
C ILE A 118 -10.87 -2.40 5.67
N ASN A 119 -11.78 -1.43 5.85
CA ASN A 119 -13.02 -1.58 6.60
C ASN A 119 -14.12 -2.35 5.86
N ALA A 120 -13.92 -2.70 4.57
CA ALA A 120 -14.72 -3.71 3.88
C ALA A 120 -14.54 -5.12 4.46
N PHE A 121 -13.51 -5.33 5.27
CA PHE A 121 -13.20 -6.61 5.88
C PHE A 121 -13.52 -6.60 7.37
N ASN A 122 -13.99 -7.75 7.85
CA ASN A 122 -14.16 -8.07 9.26
C ASN A 122 -12.81 -8.43 9.90
N THR A 123 -12.81 -8.58 11.23
CA THR A 123 -11.57 -8.87 11.99
C THR A 123 -11.06 -10.29 11.75
N ASP A 124 -11.94 -11.21 11.34
CA ASP A 124 -11.63 -12.57 10.89
C ASP A 124 -11.13 -12.62 9.43
N GLY A 125 -10.98 -11.47 8.77
CA GLY A 125 -10.54 -11.36 7.39
C GLY A 125 -11.62 -11.64 6.34
N LEU A 126 -12.85 -11.97 6.74
CA LEU A 126 -13.95 -12.13 5.79
C LEU A 126 -14.41 -10.77 5.27
N ALA A 127 -14.77 -10.71 3.99
CA ALA A 127 -15.39 -9.52 3.41
C ALA A 127 -16.81 -9.34 4.00
N LYS A 128 -17.23 -8.09 4.22
CA LYS A 128 -18.56 -7.73 4.74
C LYS A 128 -19.69 -7.88 3.73
N ALA A 129 -19.34 -8.11 2.47
CA ALA A 129 -20.22 -8.53 1.40
C ALA A 129 -19.52 -9.68 0.67
N GLU A 130 -20.26 -10.40 -0.18
CA GLU A 130 -19.73 -11.45 -1.07
C GLU A 130 -18.87 -10.84 -2.19
N ILE A 131 -17.83 -10.09 -1.81
CA ILE A 131 -16.85 -9.54 -2.74
C ILE A 131 -15.92 -10.69 -3.12
N GLN A 132 -15.91 -11.06 -4.40
CA GLN A 132 -14.87 -11.95 -4.89
C GLN A 132 -13.55 -11.18 -4.99
N LEU A 133 -12.54 -11.70 -4.32
CA LEU A 133 -11.24 -11.05 -4.20
C LEU A 133 -10.15 -11.98 -4.73
N PRO A 134 -9.93 -11.98 -6.06
CA PRO A 134 -8.87 -12.75 -6.68
C PRO A 134 -7.55 -12.00 -6.51
N PHE A 135 -6.93 -12.15 -5.35
CA PHE A 135 -5.58 -11.63 -5.12
C PHE A 135 -4.68 -12.69 -4.49
N ASP A 136 -3.43 -12.71 -4.96
CA ASP A 136 -2.31 -13.31 -4.24
C ASP A 136 -1.78 -12.33 -3.17
N VAL A 137 -1.81 -11.04 -3.51
CA VAL A 137 -1.25 -9.95 -2.70
C VAL A 137 -2.28 -8.83 -2.58
N LEU A 138 -2.68 -8.52 -1.35
CA LEU A 138 -3.50 -7.34 -1.04
C LEU A 138 -2.63 -6.23 -0.48
N VAL A 139 -2.67 -5.06 -1.09
CA VAL A 139 -1.92 -3.88 -0.65
C VAL A 139 -2.88 -2.85 -0.07
N ASN A 140 -2.64 -2.46 1.18
CA ASN A 140 -3.35 -1.39 1.88
C ASN A 140 -2.39 -0.24 2.21
N PRO A 141 -2.21 0.71 1.27
CA PRO A 141 -1.54 1.97 1.54
C PRO A 141 -2.49 2.92 2.25
N ALA A 142 -2.04 3.58 3.32
CA ALA A 142 -2.88 4.46 4.13
C ALA A 142 -2.16 5.74 4.58
N HIS A 143 -2.90 6.85 4.61
CA HIS A 143 -2.41 8.13 5.16
C HIS A 143 -2.32 8.16 6.69
N SER A 144 -2.95 7.20 7.38
CA SER A 144 -2.91 7.07 8.84
C SER A 144 -3.33 5.66 9.24
N LEU A 145 -3.03 5.24 10.47
CA LEU A 145 -3.49 3.97 10.98
C LEU A 145 -5.02 3.93 11.07
N MET A 146 -5.64 2.92 10.44
CA MET A 146 -7.10 2.78 10.38
C MET A 146 -7.66 2.09 11.64
N GLY A 147 -7.64 2.81 12.75
CA GLY A 147 -8.20 2.37 14.03
C GLY A 147 -7.16 1.84 15.01
N ARG A 148 -7.58 1.01 15.97
CA ARG A 148 -6.68 0.45 16.99
C ARG A 148 -5.90 -0.73 16.42
N TRP A 149 -4.59 -0.78 16.70
CA TRP A 149 -3.72 -1.81 16.15
C TRP A 149 -4.13 -3.24 16.50
N HIS A 150 -4.62 -3.52 17.70
CA HIS A 150 -5.05 -4.89 18.04
C HIS A 150 -6.22 -5.38 17.17
N ILE A 151 -7.04 -4.48 16.63
CA ILE A 151 -8.13 -4.82 15.69
C ILE A 151 -7.57 -4.94 14.28
N LEU A 152 -6.82 -3.93 13.83
CA LEU A 152 -6.25 -3.89 12.49
C LEU A 152 -5.25 -5.03 12.25
N GLY A 153 -4.35 -5.28 13.20
CA GLY A 153 -3.36 -6.36 13.14
C GLY A 153 -4.00 -7.75 13.11
N ALA A 154 -5.05 -8.00 13.88
CA ALA A 154 -5.80 -9.25 13.83
C ALA A 154 -6.45 -9.45 12.45
N LYS A 155 -7.07 -8.40 11.91
CA LYS A 155 -7.63 -8.38 10.56
C LYS A 155 -6.60 -8.67 9.47
N LEU A 156 -5.48 -7.94 9.47
CA LEU A 156 -4.41 -8.10 8.47
C LEU A 156 -3.82 -9.51 8.52
N ARG A 157 -3.67 -10.08 9.73
CA ARG A 157 -3.24 -11.46 9.92
C ARG A 157 -4.23 -12.43 9.28
N ALA A 158 -5.51 -12.32 9.62
CA ALA A 158 -6.53 -13.23 9.12
C ALA A 158 -6.69 -13.16 7.59
N LEU A 159 -6.64 -11.95 7.01
CA LEU A 159 -6.65 -11.72 5.56
C LEU A 159 -5.46 -12.36 4.82
N SER A 160 -4.35 -12.57 5.52
CA SER A 160 -3.12 -13.10 4.92
C SER A 160 -3.03 -14.61 4.90
N VAL A 161 -3.97 -15.35 5.50
CA VAL A 161 -3.95 -16.83 5.46
C VAL A 161 -4.05 -17.30 4.01
N GLY A 162 -3.08 -18.10 3.56
CA GLY A 162 -2.93 -18.53 2.16
C GLY A 162 -2.58 -17.42 1.15
N ARG A 163 -2.28 -16.20 1.60
CA ARG A 163 -2.05 -15.02 0.75
C ARG A 163 -0.95 -14.12 1.32
N THR A 164 -0.75 -12.97 0.71
CA THR A 164 0.12 -11.90 1.24
C THR A 164 -0.69 -10.64 1.45
N VAL A 165 -0.49 -9.96 2.58
CA VAL A 165 -1.09 -8.66 2.86
C VAL A 165 0.00 -7.67 3.22
N VAL A 166 0.03 -6.54 2.51
CA VAL A 166 0.99 -5.45 2.70
C VAL A 166 0.23 -4.26 3.27
N HIS A 167 0.52 -3.87 4.51
CA HIS A 167 -0.01 -2.65 5.10
C HIS A 167 1.10 -1.64 5.29
N VAL A 168 0.86 -0.42 4.83
CA VAL A 168 1.82 0.66 4.97
C VAL A 168 1.11 1.97 5.27
N ALA A 169 1.50 2.64 6.34
CA ALA A 169 0.85 3.85 6.80
C ALA A 169 1.84 4.88 7.35
N ASN A 170 1.63 6.15 6.99
CA ASN A 170 2.33 7.30 7.58
C ASN A 170 1.49 7.76 8.79
N ASN A 171 1.92 7.54 10.04
CA ASN A 171 1.05 7.88 11.18
C ASN A 171 1.20 9.35 11.59
N ALA A 172 0.27 10.17 11.12
CA ALA A 172 0.24 11.62 11.35
C ALA A 172 -0.69 12.09 12.50
N LYS A 173 -1.25 11.19 13.34
CA LYS A 173 -2.11 11.61 14.46
C LYS A 173 -1.41 11.61 15.81
N GLY A 174 -1.04 12.81 16.27
CA GLY A 174 -0.99 13.17 17.70
C GLY A 174 0.22 12.69 18.52
N SER A 175 1.18 11.97 17.95
CA SER A 175 2.44 11.66 18.62
C SER A 175 3.50 12.74 18.33
N ARG A 176 4.31 13.09 19.33
CA ARG A 176 5.48 14.00 19.17
C ARG A 176 6.53 13.48 18.18
N SER A 177 6.41 12.23 17.74
CA SER A 177 7.25 11.62 16.71
C SER A 177 6.33 10.93 15.69
N PRO A 178 6.43 11.22 14.38
CA PRO A 178 5.68 10.50 13.35
C PRO A 178 6.02 9.01 13.47
N THR A 179 5.01 8.18 13.70
CA THR A 179 5.21 6.72 13.73
C THR A 179 5.01 6.20 12.31
N THR A 180 5.96 5.41 11.82
CA THR A 180 5.81 4.69 10.56
C THR A 180 5.23 3.33 10.88
N ASP A 181 4.22 2.88 10.13
CA ASP A 181 3.76 1.50 10.24
C ASP A 181 3.93 0.80 8.90
N VAL A 182 4.83 -0.17 8.89
CA VAL A 182 5.13 -0.97 7.71
C VAL A 182 5.10 -2.43 8.12
N ARG A 183 4.16 -3.17 7.54
CA ARG A 183 3.87 -4.56 7.91
C ARG A 183 3.57 -5.36 6.66
N ILE A 184 4.26 -6.47 6.51
CA ILE A 184 3.92 -7.49 5.53
C ILE A 184 3.52 -8.72 6.32
N TYR A 185 2.38 -9.30 5.98
CA TYR A 185 1.93 -10.59 6.48
C TYR A 185 1.89 -11.57 5.32
N HIS A 186 2.35 -12.78 5.57
CA HIS A 186 2.25 -13.90 4.65
C HIS A 186 1.82 -15.13 5.44
N ASP A 187 0.77 -15.77 4.96
CA ASP A 187 0.18 -16.96 5.58
C ASP A 187 -0.08 -16.82 7.09
N GLY A 188 -0.69 -15.71 7.49
CA GLY A 188 -1.04 -15.46 8.89
C GLY A 188 0.13 -15.10 9.81
N ALA A 189 1.34 -14.89 9.26
CA ALA A 189 2.53 -14.51 10.03
C ALA A 189 3.10 -13.16 9.57
N PRO A 190 3.59 -12.31 10.50
CA PRO A 190 4.36 -11.13 10.11
C PRO A 190 5.70 -11.57 9.50
N VAL A 191 6.05 -11.00 8.36
CA VAL A 191 7.26 -11.34 7.59
C VAL A 191 8.01 -10.08 7.15
N GLY A 192 9.18 -10.30 6.58
CA GLY A 192 10.02 -9.28 5.98
C GLY A 192 11.07 -8.71 6.94
N VAL A 193 12.12 -8.15 6.33
CA VAL A 193 13.20 -7.46 7.03
C VAL A 193 12.82 -6.00 7.17
N LYS A 194 12.90 -5.45 8.38
CA LYS A 194 12.59 -4.05 8.67
C LYS A 194 13.85 -3.23 8.73
N GLU A 195 13.82 -2.08 8.09
CA GLU A 195 14.94 -1.16 8.01
C GLU A 195 14.44 0.28 8.16
N ARG A 196 15.34 1.20 8.49
CA ARG A 196 15.02 2.62 8.71
C ARG A 196 16.24 3.50 8.47
N ASN A 197 16.00 4.69 7.94
CA ASN A 197 16.95 5.80 7.93
C ASN A 197 16.25 7.10 8.37
N ASP A 198 16.90 8.25 8.16
CA ASP A 198 16.39 9.57 8.55
C ASP A 198 15.17 10.04 7.73
N SER A 199 14.91 9.40 6.59
CA SER A 199 13.84 9.75 5.65
C SER A 199 12.66 8.78 5.70
N ALA A 200 12.87 7.50 5.97
CA ALA A 200 11.81 6.51 5.89
C ALA A 200 12.09 5.28 6.76
N ALA A 201 11.01 4.55 7.07
CA ALA A 201 11.10 3.15 7.46
C ALA A 201 10.56 2.27 6.32
N TRP A 202 11.11 1.09 6.13
CA TRP A 202 10.59 0.15 5.14
C TRP A 202 10.67 -1.29 5.62
N CYS A 203 9.92 -2.15 4.94
CA CYS A 203 9.88 -3.58 5.16
C CYS A 203 9.95 -4.29 3.81
N THR A 204 10.90 -5.21 3.67
CA THR A 204 11.12 -5.95 2.44
C THR A 204 10.88 -7.43 2.65
N PHE A 205 10.09 -8.04 1.78
CA PHE A 205 9.79 -9.47 1.80
C PHE A 205 9.97 -10.08 0.41
N GLN A 206 10.59 -11.26 0.36
CA GLN A 206 10.71 -12.07 -0.85
C GLN A 206 9.66 -13.18 -0.79
N LEU A 207 8.62 -13.05 -1.60
CA LEU A 207 7.68 -14.14 -1.84
C LEU A 207 8.35 -15.19 -2.73
N SER A 208 8.33 -16.45 -2.30
CA SER A 208 8.76 -17.58 -3.13
C SER A 208 7.92 -17.69 -4.41
N ALA A 209 8.47 -18.37 -5.42
CA ALA A 209 7.75 -18.64 -6.66
C ALA A 209 6.46 -19.40 -6.37
#